data_AF-M8CI40-F1
#
_entry.id   AF-M8CI40-F1
#
_cell.length_a   1.000
_cell.length_b   1.000
_cell.length_c   1.000
_cell.angle_alpha   90.00
_cell.angle_beta   90.00
_cell.angle_gamma   90.00
#
_symmetry.space_group_name_H-M   'P 1'
#
loop_
_entity.id
_entity.type
_entity.pdbx_description
1 polymer ?
#
loop_
_entity_poly.entity_id
_entity_poly.type
_entity_poly.pdbx_seq_one_letter_code
_entity_poly.pdbx_strand_id
1 'polypeptide(L)'
;MGFQKGPAGVSAIMVGLIIVIMATAAMSCSEKVATDEKTSWPEVVGLSVEKAKEIILKDKPDADIVVLPVGSPVTKDYRSERVRIFIDTVAEIPHTG
;
A
#
# COMPACT_ATOMS: atom_id res chain seq x y z
N MET A 1 44.11 8.05 -34.74
CA MET A 1 42.70 7.66 -35.00
C MET A 1 42.53 6.20 -34.62
N GLY A 2 41.71 5.91 -33.62
CA GLY A 2 41.44 4.52 -33.21
C GLY A 2 40.84 4.44 -31.82
N PHE A 3 39.74 5.17 -31.58
CA PHE A 3 38.91 4.97 -30.38
C PHE A 3 38.31 3.57 -30.43
N GLN A 4 38.90 2.62 -29.70
CA GLN A 4 38.24 1.36 -29.40
C GLN A 4 37.12 1.63 -28.38
N LYS A 5 35.88 1.72 -28.87
CA LYS A 5 34.66 1.73 -28.05
C LYS A 5 34.37 0.29 -27.61
N GLY A 6 34.96 -0.13 -26.50
CA GLY A 6 34.53 -1.33 -25.79
C GLY A 6 33.14 -1.12 -25.19
N PRO A 7 32.31 -2.18 -25.08
CA PRO A 7 31.04 -2.08 -24.36
C PRO A 7 31.36 -1.68 -22.92
N ALA A 8 30.68 -0.64 -22.44
CA ALA A 8 30.79 -0.15 -21.10
C ALA A 8 30.52 -1.32 -20.14
N GLY A 9 31.59 -1.89 -19.59
CA GLY A 9 31.51 -2.75 -18.44
C GLY A 9 30.79 -1.93 -17.37
N VAL A 10 29.56 -2.33 -17.06
CA VAL A 10 28.86 -1.91 -15.85
C VAL A 10 29.73 -2.37 -14.69
N SER A 11 30.63 -1.47 -14.30
CA SER A 11 31.58 -1.69 -13.21
C SER A 11 30.77 -2.11 -11.99
N ALA A 12 31.18 -3.19 -11.31
CA ALA A 12 30.49 -3.72 -10.12
C ALA A 12 30.23 -2.65 -9.05
N ILE A 13 30.99 -1.56 -9.09
CA ILE A 13 30.86 -0.36 -8.27
C ILE A 13 29.52 0.38 -8.51
N MET A 14 29.01 0.40 -9.75
CA MET A 14 27.72 1.03 -10.10
C MET A 14 26.51 0.18 -9.68
N VAL A 15 26.61 -1.16 -9.74
CA VAL A 15 25.55 -2.04 -9.24
C VAL A 15 25.51 -2.02 -7.71
N GLY A 16 26.67 -1.95 -7.04
CA GLY A 16 26.75 -1.73 -5.59
C GLY A 16 26.15 -0.39 -5.15
N LEU A 17 26.42 0.69 -5.89
CA LEU A 17 25.83 2.01 -5.61
C LEU A 17 24.29 2.01 -5.80
N ILE A 18 23.78 1.32 -6.82
CA ILE A 18 22.33 1.17 -7.04
C ILE A 18 21.67 0.33 -5.93
N ILE A 19 22.31 -0.76 -5.47
CA ILE A 19 21.79 -1.57 -4.35
C ILE A 19 21.78 -0.76 -3.04
N VAL A 20 22.82 0.07 -2.80
CA VAL A 20 22.88 0.96 -1.63
C VAL A 20 21.82 2.08 -1.71
N ILE A 21 21.52 2.61 -2.90
CA ILE A 21 20.46 3.60 -3.11
C ILE A 21 19.05 3.00 -2.88
N MET A 22 18.80 1.76 -3.32
CA MET A 22 17.51 1.07 -3.06
C MET A 22 17.33 0.71 -1.58
N ALA A 23 18.40 0.35 -0.87
CA ALA A 23 18.35 0.08 0.57
C ALA A 23 18.22 1.35 1.43
N THR A 24 18.74 2.49 0.98
CA THR A 24 18.59 3.78 1.69
C THR A 24 17.26 4.48 1.43
N ALA A 25 16.52 4.10 0.37
CA ALA A 25 15.11 4.46 0.24
C ALA A 25 14.21 3.80 1.30
N ALA A 26 14.72 2.81 2.05
CA ALA A 26 14.07 2.27 3.24
C ALA A 26 14.37 3.08 4.53
N MET A 27 14.97 4.27 4.42
CA MET A 27 15.11 5.20 5.55
C MET A 27 14.01 6.25 5.52
N SER A 28 12.92 5.93 6.19
CA SER A 28 12.50 6.79 7.29
C SER A 28 11.73 5.94 8.30
N CYS A 29 12.46 5.28 9.20
CA CYS A 29 11.93 5.01 10.53
C CYS A 29 11.68 6.38 11.17
N SER A 30 10.47 6.90 11.02
CA SER A 30 10.02 8.05 11.79
C SER A 30 9.79 7.56 13.22
N GLU A 31 10.80 7.63 14.08
CA GLU A 31 10.54 7.68 15.52
C GLU A 31 10.01 9.08 15.82
N LYS A 32 8.70 9.23 15.61
CA LYS A 32 7.87 10.24 16.25
C LYS A 32 7.18 9.50 17.39
N VAL A 33 7.47 9.87 18.64
CA VAL A 33 6.44 9.80 19.68
C VAL A 33 5.47 10.95 19.40
N ALA A 34 4.74 10.80 18.30
CA ALA A 34 3.40 11.28 18.16
C ALA A 34 2.56 10.02 18.44
N THR A 35 1.44 10.14 19.13
CA THR A 35 0.38 9.14 18.98
C THR A 35 -0.16 9.29 17.56
N ASP A 36 0.65 8.87 16.58
CA ASP A 36 0.35 8.86 15.16
C ASP A 36 -0.68 7.74 14.99
N GLU A 37 -1.95 8.09 15.13
CA GLU A 37 -3.03 7.14 14.87
C GLU A 37 -2.83 6.62 13.45
N LYS A 38 -2.66 5.30 13.31
CA LYS A 38 -2.51 4.67 12.01
C LYS A 38 -3.76 4.97 11.19
N THR A 39 -3.57 5.60 10.04
CA THR A 39 -4.67 6.07 9.15
C THR A 39 -4.74 5.29 7.84
N SER A 40 -3.76 4.43 7.56
CA SER A 40 -3.70 3.66 6.33
C SER A 40 -3.12 2.26 6.54
N TRP A 41 -3.58 1.31 5.72
CA TRP A 41 -3.23 -0.10 5.78
C TRP A 41 -2.93 -0.64 4.37
N PRO A 42 -1.82 -0.25 3.74
CA PRO A 42 -1.47 -0.78 2.41
C PRO A 42 -1.30 -2.31 2.39
N GLU A 43 -0.96 -2.91 3.53
CA GLU A 43 -0.80 -4.36 3.70
C GLU A 43 -2.10 -5.17 3.60
N VAL A 44 -3.27 -4.54 3.72
CA VAL A 44 -4.56 -5.27 3.61
C VAL A 44 -5.02 -5.44 2.17
N VAL A 45 -4.37 -4.79 1.21
CA VAL A 45 -4.71 -4.91 -0.22
C VAL A 45 -4.49 -6.34 -0.68
N GLY A 46 -5.52 -6.95 -1.28
CA GLY A 46 -5.50 -8.34 -1.74
C GLY A 46 -5.88 -9.36 -0.66
N LEU A 47 -6.12 -8.95 0.58
CA LEU A 47 -6.66 -9.82 1.62
C LEU A 47 -8.19 -9.94 1.52
N SER A 48 -8.74 -10.97 2.16
CA SER A 48 -10.19 -11.05 2.37
C SER A 48 -10.66 -9.95 3.33
N VAL A 49 -11.96 -9.61 3.24
CA VAL A 49 -12.57 -8.57 4.10
C VAL A 49 -12.41 -8.90 5.58
N GLU A 50 -12.53 -10.17 5.94
CA GLU A 50 -12.39 -10.64 7.32
C GLU A 50 -10.97 -10.40 7.84
N LYS A 51 -9.95 -10.72 7.04
CA LYS A 51 -8.55 -10.49 7.40
C LYS A 51 -8.18 -9.02 7.43
N ALA A 52 -8.70 -8.23 6.50
CA ALA A 52 -8.54 -6.78 6.54
C ALA A 52 -9.13 -6.18 7.82
N LYS A 53 -10.34 -6.60 8.21
CA LYS A 53 -11.00 -6.17 9.45
C LYS A 53 -10.18 -6.52 10.70
N GLU A 54 -9.68 -7.75 10.78
CA GLU A 54 -8.82 -8.19 11.89
C GLU A 54 -7.59 -7.29 12.06
N ILE A 55 -6.89 -6.99 10.95
CA ILE A 55 -5.69 -6.14 10.96
C ILE A 55 -6.05 -4.70 11.36
N ILE A 56 -7.10 -4.12 10.76
CA ILE A 56 -7.50 -2.74 11.01
C ILE A 56 -7.94 -2.56 12.47
N LEU A 57 -8.76 -3.47 13.02
CA LEU A 57 -9.24 -3.38 14.40
C LEU A 57 -8.14 -3.59 15.44
N LYS A 58 -7.08 -4.33 15.08
CA LYS A 58 -5.91 -4.50 15.95
C LYS A 58 -5.14 -3.18 16.11
N ASP A 59 -5.03 -2.40 15.05
CA ASP A 59 -4.30 -1.14 15.05
C ASP A 59 -5.19 0.05 15.49
N LYS A 60 -6.48 0.02 15.13
CA LYS A 60 -7.49 1.04 15.44
C LYS A 60 -8.78 0.38 15.96
N PRO A 61 -8.89 0.13 17.28
CA PRO A 61 -10.01 -0.61 17.86
C PRO A 61 -11.34 0.16 17.84
N ASP A 62 -11.30 1.49 17.69
CA ASP A 62 -12.44 2.39 17.56
C ASP A 62 -12.89 2.61 16.10
N ALA A 63 -12.32 1.86 15.13
CA ALA A 63 -12.63 2.04 13.72
C ALA A 63 -14.08 1.65 13.37
N ASP A 64 -14.81 2.59 12.76
CA ASP A 64 -16.09 2.37 12.09
C ASP A 64 -15.83 1.84 10.68
N ILE A 65 -15.75 0.50 10.55
CA ILE A 65 -15.41 -0.17 9.30
C ILE A 65 -16.65 -0.31 8.41
N VAL A 66 -16.61 0.32 7.24
CA VAL A 66 -17.63 0.24 6.20
C VAL A 66 -17.07 -0.48 4.99
N VAL A 67 -17.75 -1.54 4.54
CA VAL A 67 -17.35 -2.33 3.37
C VAL A 67 -18.26 -1.95 2.20
N LEU A 68 -17.68 -1.59 1.06
CA LEU A 68 -18.41 -1.09 -0.11
C LEU A 68 -17.85 -1.68 -1.41
N PRO A 69 -18.67 -1.91 -2.42
CA PRO A 69 -18.18 -2.15 -3.78
C PRO A 69 -17.36 -0.97 -4.30
N VAL A 70 -16.29 -1.24 -5.05
CA VAL A 70 -15.54 -0.22 -5.79
C VAL A 70 -16.50 0.60 -6.66
N GLY A 71 -16.36 1.94 -6.63
CA GLY A 71 -17.21 2.86 -7.38
C GLY A 71 -18.52 3.26 -6.71
N SER A 72 -18.84 2.71 -5.53
CA SER A 72 -20.01 3.12 -4.76
C SER A 72 -19.98 4.62 -4.44
N PRO A 73 -21.09 5.36 -4.62
CA PRO A 73 -21.15 6.76 -4.26
C PRO A 73 -21.01 6.91 -2.75
N VAL A 74 -20.08 7.75 -2.30
CA VAL A 74 -19.82 8.01 -0.89
C VAL A 74 -19.88 9.48 -0.57
N THR A 75 -20.29 9.79 0.65
CA THR A 75 -20.27 11.14 1.20
C THR A 75 -18.82 11.64 1.31
N LYS A 76 -18.61 12.94 1.03
CA LYS A 76 -17.31 13.64 1.09
C LYS A 76 -17.03 14.27 2.47
N ASP A 77 -17.71 13.80 3.51
CA ASP A 77 -17.47 14.19 4.91
C ASP A 77 -16.18 13.53 5.43
N TYR A 78 -15.47 14.24 6.30
CA TYR A 78 -14.28 13.70 6.99
C TYR A 78 -14.66 13.15 8.36
N ARG A 79 -14.32 11.89 8.63
CA ARG A 79 -14.51 11.19 9.91
C ARG A 79 -13.26 10.36 10.17
N SER A 80 -12.47 10.73 11.17
CA SER A 80 -11.20 10.05 11.53
C SER A 80 -11.39 8.61 11.96
N GLU A 81 -12.56 8.28 12.52
CA GLU A 81 -12.92 6.93 12.96
C GLU A 81 -13.29 6.00 11.80
N ARG A 82 -13.69 6.55 10.64
CA ARG A 82 -14.30 5.75 9.57
C ARG A 82 -13.26 5.19 8.60
N VAL A 83 -13.23 3.86 8.49
CA VAL A 83 -12.37 3.16 7.53
C VAL A 83 -13.24 2.51 6.45
N ARG A 84 -13.05 2.93 5.20
CA ARG A 84 -13.79 2.39 4.04
C ARG A 84 -12.95 1.33 3.33
N ILE A 85 -13.43 0.10 3.29
CA ILE A 85 -12.83 -1.00 2.53
C ILE A 85 -13.60 -1.12 1.22
N PHE A 86 -12.94 -0.86 0.10
CA PHE A 86 -13.51 -1.05 -1.22
C PHE A 86 -13.17 -2.44 -1.75
N ILE A 87 -14.20 -3.19 -2.12
CA ILE A 87 -14.06 -4.55 -2.66
C ILE A 87 -14.55 -4.60 -4.10
N ASP A 88 -13.87 -5.40 -4.91
CA ASP A 88 -14.32 -5.72 -6.25
C ASP A 88 -15.24 -6.94 -6.16
N THR A 89 -16.55 -6.70 -6.11
CA THR A 89 -17.56 -7.74 -5.88
C THR A 89 -18.48 -7.94 -7.06
N VAL A 90 -18.76 -9.21 -7.34
CA VAL A 90 -19.88 -9.64 -8.16
C VAL A 90 -21.18 -9.41 -7.37
N ALA A 91 -21.89 -8.33 -7.66
CA ALA A 91 -23.06 -7.89 -6.88
C ALA A 91 -24.33 -8.69 -7.17
N GLU A 92 -24.42 -9.30 -8.34
CA GLU A 92 -25.57 -10.08 -8.78
C GLU A 92 -25.14 -11.51 -9.12
N ILE A 93 -26.08 -12.46 -9.04
CA ILE A 93 -25.81 -13.83 -9.42
C ILE A 93 -25.35 -13.85 -10.88
N PRO A 94 -24.15 -14.38 -11.19
CA PRO A 94 -23.72 -14.50 -12.57
C PRO A 94 -24.62 -15.53 -13.26
N HIS A 95 -25.33 -15.11 -14.30
CA HIS A 95 -26.15 -15.98 -15.13
C HIS A 95 -25.40 -16.29 -16.43
N THR A 96 -25.44 -17.54 -16.88
CA THR A 96 -24.99 -17.88 -18.23
C THR A 96 -26.00 -17.35 -19.25
N GLY A 97 -25.52 -16.66 -20.28
CA GLY A 97 -26.30 -16.12 -21.39
C GLY A 97 -25.38 -15.66 -22.50
#